data_AF-A0A9W9JFD0-F1
#
_entry.id   AF-A0A9W9JFD0-F1
#
_cell.length_a   1.000
_cell.length_b   1.000
_cell.length_c   1.000
_cell.angle_alpha   90.00
_cell.angle_beta   90.00
_cell.angle_gamma   90.00
#
_symmetry.space_group_name_H-M   'P 1'
#
loop_
_entity.id
_entity.type
_entity.pdbx_description
1 polymer ?
#
loop_
_entity_poly.entity_id
_entity_poly.type
_entity_poly.pdbx_seq_one_letter_code
_entity_poly.pdbx_strand_id
1 'polypeptide(L)'
;MLSMSYPSNGELFKGKRGKEVLQKAMVLASQSCGSCAISAIDPSSASKCDTEHIVDLQYIPQLFATALSGVLPTGKKMASSIINQADFLKYARDAVSDLAKAGKISSGDSSIMNDRLFNAIGSTTNRLGLIRTATNVNLYKGRVFDFLDDSNFEFTGSIKSVIELKKWQKILNTAVKYGTSEDQLLDPIRMTIAVWVYLNNAQVLARLNQVRQNIYTETKNVATYVPGMTSLPSITKEFDKAYFEHAAAESLKWAEARIAAVSSAYTNTLIVPGNSEIVKSTLNLLYNNLNEIKTPDLDSLD
;
A
#
# COMPACT_ATOMS: atom_id res chain seq x y z
N MET A 1 17.97 5.13 0.25
CA MET A 1 16.73 5.93 0.26
C MET A 1 16.27 6.03 -1.19
N LEU A 2 15.08 5.50 -1.50
CA LEU A 2 14.60 5.22 -2.85
C LEU A 2 13.22 5.85 -3.00
N SER A 3 13.14 7.17 -3.15
CA SER A 3 11.88 7.86 -3.48
C SER A 3 12.19 9.27 -3.97
N MET A 4 11.39 9.77 -4.91
CA MET A 4 11.45 11.19 -5.28
C MET A 4 10.84 12.05 -4.19
N SER A 5 11.34 13.28 -4.01
CA SER A 5 10.67 14.27 -3.17
C SER A 5 9.25 14.53 -3.67
N TYR A 6 8.33 14.78 -2.75
CA TYR A 6 6.92 15.03 -3.03
C TYR A 6 6.40 16.17 -2.13
N PRO A 7 5.30 16.86 -2.52
CA PRO A 7 4.84 18.03 -1.80
C PRO A 7 4.18 17.63 -0.48
N SER A 8 4.33 18.49 0.53
CA SER A 8 3.54 18.38 1.76
C SER A 8 2.04 18.54 1.46
N ASN A 9 1.20 18.14 2.41
CA ASN A 9 -0.25 18.21 2.28
C ASN A 9 -0.77 19.62 1.88
N GLY A 10 -0.16 20.68 2.45
CA GLY A 10 -0.51 22.07 2.13
C GLY A 10 -0.07 22.53 0.73
N GLU A 11 0.92 21.88 0.14
CA GLU A 11 1.47 22.22 -1.18
C GLU A 11 0.86 21.40 -2.31
N LEU A 12 0.25 20.25 -2.00
CA LEU A 12 -0.25 19.25 -2.97
C LEU A 12 -1.16 19.87 -4.04
N PHE A 13 -2.11 20.72 -3.63
CA PHE A 13 -3.12 21.32 -4.52
C PHE A 13 -2.70 22.65 -5.16
N LYS A 14 -1.50 23.17 -4.86
CA LYS A 14 -1.08 24.48 -5.35
C LYS A 14 -0.61 24.46 -6.81
N GLY A 15 -0.88 25.57 -7.52
CA GLY A 15 -0.39 25.82 -8.88
C GLY A 15 -1.00 24.91 -9.95
N LYS A 16 -0.43 24.94 -11.15
CA LYS A 16 -0.94 24.16 -12.31
C LYS A 16 -0.96 22.66 -12.03
N ARG A 17 0.11 22.13 -11.44
CA ARG A 17 0.26 20.69 -11.11
C ARG A 17 -0.75 20.22 -10.06
N GLY A 18 -1.10 21.09 -9.11
CA GLY A 18 -2.11 20.78 -8.10
C GLY A 18 -3.51 20.53 -8.67
N LYS A 19 -3.80 21.01 -9.88
CA LYS A 19 -5.08 20.76 -10.58
C LYS A 19 -5.21 19.35 -11.15
N GLU A 20 -4.09 18.65 -11.35
CA GLU A 20 -4.06 17.28 -11.88
C GLU A 20 -4.34 16.23 -10.79
N VAL A 21 -4.11 16.60 -9.53
CA VAL A 21 -4.43 15.81 -8.34
C VAL A 21 -5.94 15.62 -8.24
N LEU A 22 -6.38 14.49 -7.67
CA LEU A 22 -7.79 14.32 -7.29
C LEU A 22 -8.18 15.43 -6.29
N GLN A 23 -9.12 16.30 -6.67
CA GLN A 23 -9.58 17.44 -5.85
C GLN A 23 -10.50 17.01 -4.69
N LYS A 24 -10.09 15.96 -3.97
CA LYS A 24 -10.79 15.36 -2.83
C LYS A 24 -9.77 14.91 -1.80
N ALA A 25 -10.20 14.89 -0.55
CA ALA A 25 -9.52 14.17 0.51
C ALA A 25 -10.28 12.88 0.83
N MET A 26 -9.55 11.77 0.91
CA MET A 26 -10.11 10.48 1.26
C MET A 26 -10.00 10.28 2.77
N VAL A 27 -11.14 10.24 3.46
CA VAL A 27 -11.20 10.15 4.92
C VAL A 27 -12.14 9.04 5.37
N LEU A 28 -12.00 8.57 6.61
CA LEU A 28 -13.01 7.71 7.23
C LEU A 28 -14.34 8.47 7.31
N ALA A 29 -15.42 7.83 6.84
CA ALA A 29 -16.76 8.42 6.82
C ALA A 29 -17.36 8.60 8.22
N SER A 30 -16.86 7.84 9.19
CA SER A 30 -17.32 7.85 10.57
C SER A 30 -16.14 7.71 11.53
N GLN A 31 -16.29 8.18 12.77
CA GLN A 31 -15.33 7.91 13.84
C GLN A 31 -15.60 6.57 14.53
N SER A 32 -16.77 5.96 14.33
CA SER A 32 -17.15 4.67 14.92
C SER A 32 -16.21 3.54 14.50
N CYS A 33 -15.73 2.78 15.49
CA CYS A 33 -14.86 1.62 15.29
C CYS A 33 -15.46 0.52 14.39
N GLY A 34 -16.78 0.48 14.24
CA GLY A 34 -17.47 -0.49 13.38
C GLY A 34 -17.60 -0.08 11.91
N SER A 35 -17.18 1.14 11.54
CA SER A 35 -17.31 1.64 10.16
C SER A 35 -15.96 1.74 9.46
N CYS A 36 -15.81 1.00 8.37
CA CYS A 36 -14.63 1.02 7.50
C CYS A 36 -14.84 1.91 6.26
N ALA A 37 -15.98 2.58 6.16
CA ALA A 37 -16.36 3.36 4.99
C ALA A 37 -15.44 4.56 4.78
N ILE A 38 -15.16 4.85 3.51
CA ILE A 38 -14.33 5.96 3.08
C ILE A 38 -15.19 6.99 2.36
N SER A 39 -15.02 8.26 2.72
CA SER A 39 -15.67 9.40 2.08
C SER A 39 -14.66 10.25 1.32
N ALA A 40 -15.07 10.71 0.13
CA ALA A 40 -14.36 11.72 -0.63
C ALA A 40 -14.95 13.10 -0.32
N ILE A 41 -14.24 13.87 0.51
CA ILE A 41 -14.70 15.19 0.95
C ILE A 41 -13.89 16.31 0.29
N ASP A 42 -14.35 17.56 0.45
CA ASP A 42 -13.57 18.72 0.05
C ASP A 42 -12.23 18.76 0.81
N PRO A 43 -11.08 18.94 0.13
CA PRO A 43 -9.77 18.99 0.79
C PRO A 43 -9.66 20.03 1.91
N SER A 44 -10.38 21.15 1.80
CA SER A 44 -10.40 22.21 2.82
C SER A 44 -11.10 21.79 4.12
N SER A 45 -12.02 20.83 4.04
CA SER A 45 -12.77 20.30 5.18
C SER A 45 -12.04 19.14 5.89
N ALA A 46 -10.94 18.64 5.31
CA ALA A 46 -10.24 17.48 5.83
C ALA A 46 -9.18 17.86 6.87
N SER A 47 -9.17 17.18 8.02
CA SER A 47 -8.13 17.30 9.04
C SER A 47 -7.35 15.98 9.19
N LYS A 48 -6.15 16.03 9.79
CA LYS A 48 -5.30 14.85 10.04
C LYS A 48 -5.09 14.00 8.77
N CYS A 49 -4.67 14.66 7.70
CA CYS A 49 -4.40 14.04 6.42
C CYS A 49 -2.96 14.30 5.99
N ASP A 50 -2.45 13.37 5.19
CA ASP A 50 -1.14 13.45 4.55
C ASP A 50 -1.28 13.46 3.03
N THR A 51 -0.22 13.92 2.37
CA THR A 51 0.02 13.55 0.97
C THR A 51 0.48 12.11 0.95
N GLU A 52 -0.21 11.28 0.19
CA GLU A 52 0.06 9.86 0.02
C GLU A 52 0.37 9.57 -1.45
N HIS A 53 1.30 8.65 -1.71
CA HIS A 53 1.43 7.97 -3.01
C HIS A 53 0.39 6.86 -3.12
N ILE A 54 -0.43 6.84 -4.17
CA ILE A 54 -1.52 5.87 -4.32
C ILE A 54 -0.99 4.43 -4.36
N VAL A 55 0.05 4.20 -5.18
CA VAL A 55 0.90 2.99 -5.09
C VAL A 55 1.94 3.23 -4.01
N ASP A 56 2.10 2.28 -3.08
CA ASP A 56 3.03 2.44 -1.97
C ASP A 56 4.49 2.57 -2.44
N LEU A 57 5.31 3.34 -1.73
CA LEU A 57 6.73 3.54 -2.04
C LEU A 57 7.53 2.23 -2.01
N GLN A 58 7.05 1.21 -1.28
CA GLN A 58 7.65 -0.11 -1.24
C GLN A 58 7.46 -0.92 -2.54
N TYR A 59 6.56 -0.50 -3.44
CA TYR A 59 6.28 -1.21 -4.69
C TYR A 59 7.52 -1.39 -5.57
N ILE A 60 8.28 -0.32 -5.84
CA ILE A 60 9.48 -0.40 -6.71
C ILE A 60 10.62 -1.20 -6.07
N PRO A 61 10.98 -1.00 -4.79
CA PRO A 61 11.97 -1.85 -4.12
C PRO A 61 11.60 -3.33 -4.13
N GLN A 62 10.32 -3.65 -3.93
CA GLN A 62 9.84 -5.03 -3.96
C GLN A 62 9.80 -5.62 -5.38
N LEU A 63 9.43 -4.82 -6.39
CA LEU A 63 9.55 -5.20 -7.80
C LEU A 63 11.00 -5.58 -8.13
N PHE A 64 11.98 -4.79 -7.69
CA PHE A 64 13.39 -5.10 -7.89
C PHE A 64 13.84 -6.36 -7.13
N ALA A 65 13.35 -6.57 -5.91
CA ALA A 65 13.60 -7.81 -5.17
C ALA A 65 13.08 -9.03 -5.94
N THR A 66 11.87 -8.96 -6.52
CA THR A 66 11.33 -10.01 -7.38
C THR A 66 12.15 -10.18 -8.66
N ALA A 67 12.52 -9.07 -9.31
CA ALA A 67 13.28 -9.12 -10.55
C ALA A 67 14.65 -9.80 -10.41
N LEU A 68 15.30 -9.63 -9.26
CA LEU A 68 16.60 -10.22 -8.94
C LEU A 68 16.50 -11.66 -8.43
N SER A 69 15.52 -11.96 -7.57
CA SER A 69 15.38 -13.27 -6.92
C SER A 69 14.60 -14.30 -7.76
N GLY A 70 13.77 -13.82 -8.69
CA GLY A 70 12.79 -14.65 -9.37
C GLY A 70 11.64 -15.13 -8.49
N VAL A 71 11.45 -14.52 -7.31
CA VAL A 71 10.40 -14.89 -6.35
C VAL A 71 9.37 -13.77 -6.26
N LEU A 72 8.10 -14.12 -6.48
CA LEU A 72 6.95 -13.24 -6.32
C LEU A 72 6.65 -13.01 -4.83
N PRO A 73 5.90 -11.95 -4.45
CA PRO A 73 5.45 -11.73 -3.07
C PRO A 73 4.78 -12.95 -2.43
N THR A 74 4.10 -13.79 -3.23
CA THR A 74 3.46 -15.03 -2.79
C THR A 74 4.44 -16.16 -2.42
N GLY A 75 5.75 -15.98 -2.59
CA GLY A 75 6.78 -17.02 -2.46
C GLY A 75 6.92 -17.92 -3.69
N LYS A 76 6.04 -17.79 -4.69
CA LYS A 76 6.11 -18.57 -5.94
C LYS A 76 7.23 -18.05 -6.84
N LYS A 77 7.79 -18.94 -7.67
CA LYS A 77 8.72 -18.55 -8.74
C LYS A 77 7.98 -17.86 -9.88
N MET A 78 8.56 -16.78 -10.40
CA MET A 78 8.05 -16.14 -11.62
C MET A 78 8.40 -16.95 -12.87
N ALA A 79 7.63 -16.78 -13.94
CA ALA A 79 7.89 -17.38 -15.24
C ALA A 79 8.94 -16.60 -16.04
N SER A 80 8.96 -15.27 -15.87
CA SER A 80 9.93 -14.38 -16.51
C SER A 80 11.38 -14.68 -16.09
N SER A 81 12.32 -14.46 -17.01
CA SER A 81 13.75 -14.56 -16.69
C SER A 81 14.17 -13.46 -15.71
N ILE A 82 14.95 -13.83 -14.69
CA ILE A 82 15.51 -12.89 -13.72
C ILE A 82 16.41 -11.85 -14.40
N ILE A 83 16.51 -10.68 -13.78
CA ILE A 83 17.49 -9.65 -14.13
C ILE A 83 18.84 -10.06 -13.56
N ASN A 84 19.91 -9.94 -14.34
CA ASN A 84 21.27 -10.18 -13.84
C ASN A 84 21.64 -9.14 -12.75
N GLN A 85 22.11 -9.61 -11.60
CA GLN A 85 22.44 -8.74 -10.48
C GLN A 85 23.56 -7.73 -10.78
N ALA A 86 24.57 -8.11 -11.57
CA ALA A 86 25.65 -7.19 -11.93
C ALA A 86 25.15 -6.07 -12.86
N ASP A 87 24.28 -6.39 -13.83
CA ASP A 87 23.64 -5.39 -14.68
C ASP A 87 22.74 -4.46 -13.87
N PHE A 88 21.96 -5.01 -12.93
CA PHE A 88 21.11 -4.20 -12.05
C PHE A 88 21.93 -3.23 -11.19
N LEU A 89 22.98 -3.71 -10.53
CA LEU A 89 23.84 -2.86 -9.71
C LEU A 89 24.53 -1.77 -10.54
N LYS A 90 24.88 -2.08 -11.79
CA LYS A 90 25.50 -1.14 -12.72
C LYS A 90 24.54 -0.06 -13.22
N TYR A 91 23.27 -0.39 -13.49
CA TYR A 91 22.37 0.54 -14.19
C TYR A 91 21.23 1.10 -13.37
N ALA A 92 20.94 0.55 -12.18
CA ALA A 92 19.76 0.98 -11.43
C ALA A 92 19.79 2.46 -11.06
N ARG A 93 20.97 2.99 -10.69
CA ARG A 93 21.15 4.37 -10.22
C ARG A 93 22.11 5.21 -11.04
N ASP A 94 22.78 4.60 -12.01
CA ASP A 94 23.71 5.30 -12.88
C ASP A 94 23.03 5.73 -14.18
N ALA A 95 23.51 6.83 -14.74
CA ALA A 95 22.97 7.38 -15.98
C ALA A 95 23.24 6.45 -17.17
N VAL A 96 22.19 6.15 -17.93
CA VAL A 96 22.26 5.44 -19.21
C VAL A 96 21.86 6.42 -20.31
N SER A 97 22.82 6.83 -21.14
CA SER A 97 22.62 7.87 -22.16
C SER A 97 21.45 7.57 -23.10
N ASP A 98 21.31 6.31 -23.52
CA ASP A 98 20.23 5.88 -24.42
C ASP A 98 18.85 5.95 -23.76
N LEU A 99 18.75 5.85 -22.43
CA LEU A 99 17.48 5.96 -21.73
C LEU A 99 16.88 7.37 -21.82
N ALA A 100 17.69 8.40 -22.10
CA ALA A 100 17.16 9.74 -22.38
C ALA A 100 16.28 9.79 -23.65
N LYS A 101 16.42 8.82 -24.57
CA LYS A 101 15.60 8.72 -25.80
C LYS A 101 14.12 8.40 -25.49
N ALA A 102 13.82 7.84 -24.32
CA ALA A 102 12.45 7.62 -23.84
C ALA A 102 11.70 8.92 -23.47
N GLY A 103 12.32 10.08 -23.62
CA GLY A 103 11.72 11.38 -23.30
C GLY A 103 11.99 11.83 -21.87
N LYS A 104 11.60 13.07 -21.55
CA LYS A 104 11.87 13.68 -20.24
C LYS A 104 10.87 13.21 -19.18
N ILE A 105 11.37 13.05 -17.95
CA ILE A 105 10.52 12.97 -16.75
C ILE A 105 10.44 14.34 -16.08
N SER A 106 9.42 14.55 -15.26
CA SER A 106 9.15 15.86 -14.65
C SER A 106 10.03 16.16 -13.43
N SER A 107 10.53 15.12 -12.75
CA SER A 107 11.45 15.19 -11.61
C SER A 107 12.51 14.11 -11.73
N GLY A 108 13.74 14.43 -11.32
CA GLY A 108 14.87 13.52 -11.37
C GLY A 108 15.59 13.53 -12.71
N ASP A 109 16.52 12.61 -12.88
CA ASP A 109 17.26 12.43 -14.13
C ASP A 109 16.57 11.39 -15.03
N SER A 110 16.15 11.81 -16.22
CA SER A 110 15.54 10.93 -17.23
C SER A 110 16.48 9.84 -17.76
N SER A 111 17.78 9.93 -17.51
CA SER A 111 18.73 8.88 -17.88
C SER A 111 18.93 7.83 -16.79
N ILE A 112 18.33 8.00 -15.61
CA ILE A 112 18.44 7.05 -14.48
C ILE A 112 17.14 6.26 -14.36
N MET A 113 17.26 4.93 -14.43
CA MET A 113 16.13 3.99 -14.32
C MET A 113 15.30 4.20 -13.05
N ASN A 114 15.97 4.31 -11.90
CA ASN A 114 15.32 4.49 -10.61
C ASN A 114 14.48 5.77 -10.55
N ASP A 115 15.01 6.89 -11.07
CA ASP A 115 14.34 8.18 -11.06
C ASP A 115 13.06 8.15 -11.91
N ARG A 116 13.09 7.47 -13.06
CA ARG A 116 11.89 7.27 -13.89
C ARG A 116 10.79 6.53 -13.14
N LEU A 117 11.13 5.38 -12.56
CA LEU A 117 10.16 4.52 -11.89
C LEU A 117 9.56 5.20 -10.65
N PHE A 118 10.38 5.88 -9.84
CA PHE A 118 9.85 6.63 -8.70
C PHE A 118 9.11 7.90 -9.09
N ASN A 119 9.50 8.57 -10.17
CA ASN A 119 8.71 9.68 -10.70
C ASN A 119 7.33 9.20 -11.18
N ALA A 120 7.20 7.99 -11.71
CA ALA A 120 5.93 7.41 -12.15
C ALA A 120 4.95 7.14 -10.99
N ILE A 121 5.46 6.73 -9.81
CA ILE A 121 4.64 6.60 -8.58
C ILE A 121 4.11 7.98 -8.15
N GLY A 122 4.96 9.00 -8.15
CA GLY A 122 4.57 10.37 -7.80
C GLY A 122 5.72 11.18 -7.19
N SER A 123 5.75 12.47 -7.52
CA SER A 123 6.81 13.39 -7.11
C SER A 123 6.28 14.82 -6.94
N THR A 124 7.15 15.74 -6.52
CA THR A 124 6.85 17.18 -6.41
C THR A 124 6.28 17.73 -7.71
N THR A 125 6.73 17.20 -8.85
CA THR A 125 6.38 17.69 -10.18
C THR A 125 5.39 16.79 -10.92
N ASN A 126 5.40 15.48 -10.68
CA ASN A 126 4.37 14.53 -11.12
C ASN A 126 3.43 14.23 -9.95
N ARG A 127 2.40 15.06 -9.78
CA ARG A 127 1.46 14.90 -8.65
C ARG A 127 0.30 13.96 -8.96
N LEU A 128 0.25 13.38 -10.15
CA LEU A 128 -0.86 12.54 -10.60
C LEU A 128 -1.06 11.30 -9.72
N GLY A 129 0.04 10.70 -9.25
CA GLY A 129 0.01 9.54 -8.37
C GLY A 129 -0.05 9.87 -6.89
N LEU A 130 -0.31 11.14 -6.55
CA LEU A 130 -0.47 11.60 -5.19
C LEU A 130 -1.94 11.91 -4.88
N ILE A 131 -2.32 11.70 -3.64
CA ILE A 131 -3.66 11.98 -3.13
C ILE A 131 -3.59 12.48 -1.69
N ARG A 132 -4.58 13.25 -1.25
CA ARG A 132 -4.74 13.59 0.16
C ARG A 132 -5.59 12.53 0.83
N THR A 133 -5.05 11.89 1.86
CA THR A 133 -5.73 10.82 2.59
C THR A 133 -5.55 10.98 4.09
N ALA A 134 -6.51 10.50 4.89
CA ALA A 134 -6.39 10.44 6.33
C ALA A 134 -5.08 9.72 6.75
N THR A 135 -4.33 10.33 7.66
CA THR A 135 -3.01 9.86 8.12
C THR A 135 -3.03 8.40 8.54
N ASN A 136 -4.07 7.98 9.26
CA ASN A 136 -4.18 6.59 9.71
C ASN A 136 -4.41 5.62 8.53
N VAL A 137 -5.20 5.98 7.52
CA VAL A 137 -5.39 5.12 6.34
C VAL A 137 -4.05 4.95 5.61
N ASN A 138 -3.32 6.04 5.39
CA ASN A 138 -2.00 6.01 4.76
C ASN A 138 -1.00 5.14 5.57
N LEU A 139 -0.94 5.34 6.89
CA LEU A 139 -0.08 4.56 7.79
C LEU A 139 -0.36 3.07 7.73
N TYR A 140 -1.63 2.67 7.78
CA TYR A 140 -2.02 1.27 7.76
C TYR A 140 -1.85 0.65 6.37
N LYS A 141 -2.02 1.42 5.30
CA LYS A 141 -1.70 0.98 3.94
C LYS A 141 -0.23 0.58 3.83
N GLY A 142 0.68 1.43 4.30
CA GLY A 142 2.11 1.10 4.30
C GLY A 142 2.46 -0.16 5.10
N ARG A 143 1.66 -0.53 6.11
CA ARG A 143 1.85 -1.79 6.85
C ARG A 143 1.28 -3.00 6.13
N VAL A 144 0.13 -2.85 5.45
CA VAL A 144 -0.50 -3.92 4.65
C VAL A 144 0.41 -4.37 3.50
N PHE A 145 1.22 -3.46 2.96
CA PHE A 145 2.12 -3.73 1.84
C PHE A 145 3.59 -3.98 2.24
N ASP A 146 3.88 -4.09 3.53
CA ASP A 146 5.24 -4.35 4.04
C ASP A 146 5.55 -5.86 4.06
N PHE A 147 6.04 -6.39 2.93
CA PHE A 147 6.29 -7.83 2.73
C PHE A 147 7.72 -8.29 3.04
N LEU A 148 8.67 -7.36 3.16
CA LEU A 148 10.07 -7.70 3.32
C LEU A 148 10.46 -7.73 4.79
N ASP A 149 11.21 -8.75 5.17
CA ASP A 149 12.01 -8.70 6.40
C ASP A 149 13.23 -7.82 6.14
N ASP A 150 13.43 -6.81 6.99
CA ASP A 150 14.47 -5.80 6.85
C ASP A 150 15.90 -6.37 6.84
N SER A 151 16.05 -7.63 7.26
CA SER A 151 17.33 -8.28 7.46
C SER A 151 17.92 -8.98 6.23
N ASN A 152 17.11 -9.46 5.26
CA ASN A 152 17.62 -10.37 4.21
C ASN A 152 17.10 -10.15 2.77
N PHE A 153 16.23 -9.16 2.49
CA PHE A 153 15.61 -8.99 1.16
C PHE A 153 14.90 -10.24 0.61
N GLU A 154 14.49 -11.16 1.49
CA GLU A 154 13.79 -12.38 1.13
C GLU A 154 12.28 -12.19 1.33
N PHE A 155 11.51 -12.54 0.30
CA PHE A 155 10.07 -12.69 0.45
C PHE A 155 9.79 -13.95 1.27
N THR A 156 9.32 -13.77 2.49
CA THR A 156 8.87 -14.86 3.36
C THR A 156 7.42 -15.29 3.07
N GLY A 157 6.75 -14.59 2.15
CA GLY A 157 5.32 -14.78 1.86
C GLY A 157 4.41 -14.38 3.03
N SER A 158 4.90 -13.53 3.94
CA SER A 158 4.14 -13.02 5.08
C SER A 158 4.18 -11.50 5.10
N ILE A 159 3.05 -10.85 5.38
CA ILE A 159 3.03 -9.42 5.69
C ILE A 159 3.58 -9.21 7.10
N LYS A 160 4.34 -8.13 7.31
CA LYS A 160 4.66 -7.68 8.68
C LYS A 160 3.35 -7.37 9.39
N SER A 161 3.18 -7.90 10.60
CA SER A 161 1.94 -7.67 11.36
C SER A 161 1.64 -6.18 11.47
N VAL A 162 0.42 -5.79 11.11
CA VAL A 162 -0.07 -4.41 11.05
C VAL A 162 0.02 -3.69 12.40
N ILE A 163 0.13 -4.45 13.49
CA ILE A 163 0.54 -3.97 14.82
C ILE A 163 1.44 -5.02 15.46
N GLU A 164 2.42 -4.59 16.25
CA GLU A 164 3.27 -5.50 17.02
C GLU A 164 2.41 -6.42 17.90
N LEU A 165 2.52 -7.74 17.70
CA LEU A 165 1.63 -8.71 18.34
C LEU A 165 1.68 -8.65 19.87
N LYS A 166 2.87 -8.43 20.46
CA LYS A 166 3.03 -8.28 21.91
C LYS A 166 2.31 -7.03 22.43
N LYS A 167 2.39 -5.92 21.70
CA LYS A 167 1.69 -4.68 22.04
C LYS A 167 0.18 -4.88 21.94
N TRP A 168 -0.30 -5.49 20.86
CA TRP A 168 -1.72 -5.77 20.68
C TRP A 168 -2.27 -6.72 21.74
N GLN A 169 -1.53 -7.77 22.10
CA GLN A 169 -1.94 -8.70 23.16
C GLN A 169 -2.07 -8.01 24.52
N LYS A 170 -1.20 -7.04 24.84
CA LYS A 170 -1.34 -6.23 26.06
C LYS A 170 -2.62 -5.40 26.03
N ILE A 171 -2.98 -4.82 24.89
CA ILE A 171 -4.22 -4.05 24.73
C ILE A 171 -5.44 -4.98 24.91
N LEU A 172 -5.44 -6.17 24.30
CA LEU A 172 -6.49 -7.16 24.48
C LEU A 172 -6.66 -7.55 25.96
N ASN A 173 -5.57 -7.87 26.65
CA ASN A 173 -5.61 -8.24 28.06
C ASN A 173 -6.14 -7.09 28.94
N THR A 174 -5.75 -5.85 28.65
CA THR A 174 -6.28 -4.66 29.33
C THR A 174 -7.79 -4.52 29.07
N ALA A 175 -8.22 -4.69 27.83
CA ALA A 175 -9.62 -4.52 27.45
C ALA A 175 -10.53 -5.55 28.11
N VAL A 176 -10.10 -6.82 28.14
CA VAL A 176 -10.83 -7.88 28.84
C VAL A 176 -10.80 -7.67 30.35
N LYS A 177 -9.66 -7.32 30.93
CA LYS A 177 -9.54 -7.20 32.39
C LYS A 177 -10.29 -6.00 32.96
N TYR A 178 -10.24 -4.86 32.27
CA TYR A 178 -10.72 -3.58 32.80
C TYR A 178 -11.96 -3.05 32.10
N GLY A 179 -12.39 -3.66 30.99
CA GLY A 179 -13.53 -3.18 30.21
C GLY A 179 -13.28 -1.81 29.56
N THR A 180 -12.04 -1.55 29.12
CA THR A 180 -11.63 -0.28 28.48
C THR A 180 -10.82 -0.54 27.20
N SER A 181 -10.34 0.49 26.51
CA SER A 181 -9.38 0.37 25.39
C SER A 181 -9.90 -0.38 24.15
N GLU A 182 -11.22 -0.55 24.01
CA GLU A 182 -11.85 -1.18 22.85
C GLU A 182 -11.47 -0.51 21.53
N ASP A 183 -11.35 0.82 21.50
CA ASP A 183 -10.92 1.54 20.30
C ASP A 183 -9.50 1.14 19.89
N GLN A 184 -8.56 1.09 20.83
CA GLN A 184 -7.18 0.69 20.54
C GLN A 184 -7.06 -0.78 20.13
N LEU A 185 -7.99 -1.62 20.62
CA LEU A 185 -8.06 -3.04 20.31
C LEU A 185 -8.59 -3.29 18.89
N LEU A 186 -9.66 -2.58 18.52
CA LEU A 186 -10.46 -2.83 17.32
C LEU A 186 -10.03 -1.95 16.14
N ASP A 187 -9.48 -0.77 16.37
CA ASP A 187 -9.02 0.14 15.31
C ASP A 187 -8.00 -0.51 14.37
N PRO A 188 -7.04 -1.34 14.81
CA PRO A 188 -6.17 -2.05 13.87
C PRO A 188 -6.91 -2.97 12.90
N ILE A 189 -7.98 -3.64 13.35
CA ILE A 189 -8.81 -4.52 12.50
C ILE A 189 -9.59 -3.67 11.50
N ARG A 190 -10.26 -2.63 12.01
CA ARG A 190 -10.99 -1.66 11.22
C ARG A 190 -10.13 -1.02 10.13
N MET A 191 -8.93 -0.56 10.49
CA MET A 191 -8.05 0.15 9.58
C MET A 191 -7.49 -0.77 8.49
N THR A 192 -7.20 -2.03 8.81
CA THR A 192 -6.85 -3.03 7.79
C THR A 192 -7.96 -3.18 6.75
N ILE A 193 -9.22 -3.30 7.19
CA ILE A 193 -10.37 -3.36 6.26
C ILE A 193 -10.53 -2.05 5.48
N ALA A 194 -10.43 -0.90 6.16
CA ALA A 194 -10.61 0.42 5.56
C ALA A 194 -9.60 0.73 4.45
N VAL A 195 -8.38 0.19 4.50
CA VAL A 195 -7.39 0.29 3.41
C VAL A 195 -7.95 -0.32 2.11
N TRP A 196 -8.62 -1.46 2.18
CA TRP A 196 -9.19 -2.11 1.00
C TRP A 196 -10.45 -1.40 0.48
N VAL A 197 -11.28 -0.89 1.38
CA VAL A 197 -12.39 0.01 1.02
C VAL A 197 -11.87 1.27 0.31
N TYR A 198 -10.75 1.81 0.78
CA TYR A 198 -10.08 2.96 0.19
C TYR A 198 -9.54 2.66 -1.22
N LEU A 199 -8.80 1.55 -1.40
CA LEU A 199 -8.25 1.17 -2.70
C LEU A 199 -9.34 0.82 -3.73
N ASN A 200 -10.47 0.29 -3.28
CA ASN A 200 -11.64 0.00 -4.11
C ASN A 200 -12.57 1.20 -4.32
N ASN A 201 -12.30 2.35 -3.70
CA ASN A 201 -13.06 3.56 -4.01
C ASN A 201 -12.86 3.95 -5.47
N ALA A 202 -13.94 4.15 -6.23
CA ALA A 202 -13.86 4.36 -7.68
C ALA A 202 -12.88 5.46 -8.12
N GLN A 203 -12.79 6.57 -7.36
CA GLN A 203 -11.86 7.66 -7.69
C GLN A 203 -10.40 7.29 -7.41
N VAL A 204 -10.15 6.53 -6.33
CA VAL A 204 -8.82 6.04 -5.98
C VAL A 204 -8.39 4.94 -6.95
N LEU A 205 -9.28 4.00 -7.26
CA LEU A 205 -9.03 2.89 -8.19
C LEU A 205 -8.66 3.39 -9.58
N ALA A 206 -9.40 4.38 -10.12
CA ALA A 206 -9.08 4.97 -11.41
C ALA A 206 -7.66 5.57 -11.44
N ARG A 207 -7.23 6.20 -10.34
CA ARG A 207 -5.87 6.75 -10.21
C ARG A 207 -4.83 5.66 -9.98
N LEU A 208 -5.16 4.63 -9.21
CA LEU A 208 -4.30 3.47 -8.99
C LEU A 208 -3.97 2.78 -10.32
N ASN A 209 -4.98 2.52 -11.16
CA ASN A 209 -4.77 1.95 -12.50
C ASN A 209 -3.90 2.84 -13.38
N GLN A 210 -4.14 4.16 -13.38
CA GLN A 210 -3.32 5.10 -14.13
C GLN A 210 -1.84 5.08 -13.67
N VAL A 211 -1.59 5.07 -12.37
CA VAL A 211 -0.22 5.05 -11.82
C VAL A 211 0.48 3.73 -12.13
N ARG A 212 -0.21 2.59 -11.96
CA ARG A 212 0.31 1.27 -12.33
C ARG A 212 0.70 1.22 -13.81
N GLN A 213 -0.15 1.76 -14.70
CA GLN A 213 0.12 1.85 -16.12
C GLN A 213 1.31 2.77 -16.45
N ASN A 214 1.48 3.87 -15.72
CA ASN A 214 2.64 4.76 -15.88
C ASN A 214 3.94 4.04 -15.47
N ILE A 215 3.92 3.30 -14.35
CA ILE A 215 5.06 2.49 -13.91
C ILE A 215 5.40 1.46 -14.98
N TYR A 216 4.41 0.73 -15.49
CA TYR A 216 4.59 -0.27 -16.54
C TYR A 216 5.14 0.34 -17.85
N THR A 217 4.70 1.55 -18.20
CA THR A 217 5.25 2.27 -19.36
C THR A 217 6.74 2.58 -19.18
N GLU A 218 7.15 3.01 -17.99
CA GLU A 218 8.57 3.23 -17.71
C GLU A 218 9.37 1.92 -17.67
N THR A 219 8.79 0.79 -17.26
CA THR A 219 9.51 -0.51 -17.37
C THR A 219 9.71 -0.92 -18.82
N LYS A 220 8.77 -0.63 -19.73
CA LYS A 220 8.95 -0.80 -21.19
C LYS A 220 10.07 0.08 -21.74
N ASN A 221 10.13 1.34 -21.32
CA ASN A 221 11.22 2.25 -21.69
C ASN A 221 12.58 1.72 -21.21
N VAL A 222 12.66 1.30 -19.95
CA VAL A 222 13.87 0.73 -19.36
C VAL A 222 14.31 -0.54 -20.11
N ALA A 223 13.38 -1.44 -20.42
CA ALA A 223 13.66 -2.66 -21.17
C ALA A 223 14.23 -2.39 -22.58
N THR A 224 13.81 -1.28 -23.18
CA THR A 224 14.24 -0.87 -24.53
C THR A 224 15.65 -0.29 -24.53
N TYR A 225 16.00 0.49 -23.51
CA TYR A 225 17.21 1.33 -23.54
C TYR A 225 18.28 0.95 -22.52
N VAL A 226 17.98 0.14 -21.51
CA VAL A 226 18.92 -0.25 -20.46
C VAL A 226 19.38 -1.69 -20.69
N PRO A 227 20.68 -1.94 -20.91
CA PRO A 227 21.20 -3.29 -21.11
C PRO A 227 20.88 -4.21 -19.92
N GLY A 228 20.48 -5.45 -20.22
CA GLY A 228 20.14 -6.45 -19.20
C GLY A 228 18.75 -6.32 -18.58
N MET A 229 17.93 -5.34 -19.00
CA MET A 229 16.61 -5.08 -18.40
C MET A 229 15.41 -5.54 -19.23
N THR A 230 15.63 -6.36 -20.26
CA THR A 230 14.62 -6.74 -21.26
C THR A 230 13.39 -7.45 -20.67
N SER A 231 13.55 -8.19 -19.57
CA SER A 231 12.47 -8.90 -18.89
C SER A 231 11.67 -8.05 -17.89
N LEU A 232 12.11 -6.83 -17.57
CA LEU A 232 11.46 -6.00 -16.54
C LEU A 232 9.94 -5.79 -16.76
N PRO A 233 9.42 -5.60 -17.99
CA PRO A 233 7.99 -5.46 -18.21
C PRO A 233 7.21 -6.74 -17.90
N SER A 234 7.70 -7.91 -18.33
CA SER A 234 7.01 -9.17 -18.04
C SER A 234 7.06 -9.51 -16.55
N ILE A 235 8.19 -9.24 -15.89
CA ILE A 235 8.32 -9.31 -14.42
C ILE A 235 7.30 -8.40 -13.74
N THR A 236 7.13 -7.16 -14.23
CA THR A 236 6.19 -6.19 -13.65
C THR A 236 4.76 -6.70 -13.72
N LYS A 237 4.35 -7.35 -14.82
CA LYS A 237 3.01 -7.95 -14.96
C LYS A 237 2.75 -9.04 -13.91
N GLU A 238 3.70 -9.96 -13.75
CA GLU A 238 3.58 -11.04 -12.77
C GLU A 238 3.61 -10.50 -11.33
N PHE A 239 4.53 -9.56 -11.07
CA PHE A 239 4.70 -8.92 -9.77
C PHE A 239 3.46 -8.14 -9.36
N ASP A 240 2.95 -7.25 -10.21
CA ASP A 240 1.84 -6.36 -9.89
C ASP A 240 0.61 -7.15 -9.44
N LYS A 241 0.23 -8.17 -10.22
CA LYS A 241 -0.87 -9.08 -9.86
C LYS A 241 -0.61 -9.77 -8.52
N ALA A 242 0.56 -10.36 -8.34
CA ALA A 242 0.92 -11.06 -7.11
C ALA A 242 1.00 -10.13 -5.89
N TYR A 243 1.41 -8.88 -6.07
CA TYR A 243 1.55 -7.86 -5.02
C TYR A 243 0.20 -7.54 -4.37
N PHE A 244 -0.81 -7.21 -5.17
CA PHE A 244 -2.14 -6.90 -4.65
C PHE A 244 -2.93 -8.14 -4.20
N GLU A 245 -2.80 -9.27 -4.89
CA GLU A 245 -3.43 -10.54 -4.49
C GLU A 245 -2.89 -11.02 -3.14
N HIS A 246 -1.57 -10.96 -2.94
CA HIS A 246 -0.95 -11.43 -1.71
C HIS A 246 -1.28 -10.52 -0.52
N ALA A 247 -1.18 -9.19 -0.69
CA ALA A 247 -1.59 -8.24 0.36
C ALA A 247 -3.04 -8.46 0.80
N ALA A 248 -3.97 -8.70 -0.15
CA ALA A 248 -5.38 -8.92 0.17
C ALA A 248 -5.56 -10.20 0.99
N ALA A 249 -4.96 -11.30 0.53
CA ALA A 249 -5.06 -12.60 1.19
C ALA A 249 -4.50 -12.56 2.62
N GLU A 250 -3.30 -11.99 2.81
CA GLU A 250 -2.70 -11.92 4.15
C GLU A 250 -3.40 -10.88 5.06
N SER A 251 -3.94 -9.79 4.50
CA SER A 251 -4.78 -8.85 5.25
C SER A 251 -6.05 -9.52 5.79
N LEU A 252 -6.71 -10.33 4.95
CA LEU A 252 -7.93 -11.05 5.32
C LEU A 252 -7.64 -12.05 6.44
N LYS A 253 -6.64 -12.91 6.23
CA LYS A 253 -6.17 -13.89 7.22
C LYS A 253 -5.78 -13.23 8.54
N TRP A 254 -5.10 -12.08 8.49
CA TRP A 254 -4.73 -11.33 9.68
C TRP A 254 -5.96 -10.81 10.43
N ALA A 255 -6.91 -10.18 9.71
CA ALA A 255 -8.14 -9.63 10.30
C ALA A 255 -9.02 -10.72 10.91
N GLU A 256 -9.22 -11.84 10.21
CA GLU A 256 -9.95 -13.03 10.70
C GLU A 256 -9.33 -13.55 12.00
N ALA A 257 -8.01 -13.73 12.02
CA ALA A 257 -7.30 -14.22 13.20
C ALA A 257 -7.44 -13.27 14.40
N ARG A 258 -7.45 -11.94 14.17
CA ARG A 258 -7.65 -10.96 15.25
C ARG A 258 -9.10 -10.96 15.74
N ILE A 259 -10.08 -10.99 14.85
CA ILE A 259 -11.50 -11.08 15.23
C ILE A 259 -11.76 -12.34 16.07
N ALA A 260 -11.25 -13.50 15.63
CA ALA A 260 -11.37 -14.76 16.35
C ALA A 260 -10.71 -14.69 17.74
N ALA A 261 -9.52 -14.09 17.84
CA ALA A 261 -8.81 -13.93 19.11
C ALA A 261 -9.57 -13.04 20.10
N VAL A 262 -10.13 -11.90 19.65
CA VAL A 262 -10.94 -11.03 20.52
C VAL A 262 -12.23 -11.74 20.94
N SER A 263 -12.94 -12.36 19.99
CA SER A 263 -14.18 -13.10 20.27
C SER A 263 -13.97 -14.20 21.32
N SER A 264 -12.90 -14.99 21.18
CA SER A 264 -12.52 -16.03 22.14
C SER A 264 -12.23 -15.45 23.53
N ALA A 265 -11.47 -14.35 23.61
CA ALA A 265 -11.11 -13.73 24.88
C ALA A 265 -12.34 -13.17 25.63
N TYR A 266 -13.32 -12.61 24.92
CA TYR A 266 -14.57 -12.09 25.50
C TYR A 266 -15.62 -13.18 25.79
N THR A 267 -15.45 -14.40 25.27
CA THR A 267 -16.32 -15.54 25.56
C THR A 267 -15.80 -16.37 26.74
N ASN A 268 -14.48 -16.48 26.88
CA ASN A 268 -13.82 -17.34 27.87
C ASN A 268 -13.48 -16.63 29.20
N THR A 269 -13.99 -15.42 29.43
CA THR A 269 -13.77 -14.67 30.67
C THR A 269 -14.83 -15.00 31.73
N LEU A 270 -14.40 -15.22 32.98
CA LEU A 270 -15.29 -15.52 34.11
C LEU A 270 -16.14 -14.31 34.54
N ILE A 271 -15.60 -13.11 34.36
CA ILE A 271 -16.27 -11.84 34.65
C ILE A 271 -16.50 -11.15 33.32
N VAL A 272 -17.75 -10.77 33.04
CA VAL A 272 -18.14 -10.05 31.82
C VAL A 272 -17.56 -8.63 31.88
N PRO A 273 -16.63 -8.25 30.98
CA PRO A 273 -16.06 -6.90 30.96
C PRO A 273 -17.13 -5.86 30.64
N GLY A 274 -17.02 -4.65 31.22
CA GLY A 274 -18.02 -3.59 31.03
C GLY A 274 -18.22 -3.14 29.58
N ASN A 275 -17.21 -3.31 28.72
CA ASN A 275 -17.29 -2.98 27.28
C ASN A 275 -17.73 -4.15 26.38
N SER A 276 -18.19 -5.28 26.96
CA SER A 276 -18.48 -6.51 26.20
C SER A 276 -19.48 -6.33 25.07
N GLU A 277 -20.58 -5.60 25.30
CA GLU A 277 -21.61 -5.40 24.28
C GLU A 277 -21.09 -4.57 23.11
N ILE A 278 -20.34 -3.51 23.40
CA ILE A 278 -19.71 -2.64 22.39
C ILE A 278 -18.69 -3.43 21.57
N VAL A 279 -17.86 -4.24 22.22
CA VAL A 279 -16.86 -5.06 21.52
C VAL A 279 -17.54 -6.11 20.65
N LYS A 280 -18.52 -6.85 21.16
CA LYS A 280 -19.23 -7.88 20.39
C LYS A 280 -19.98 -7.29 19.19
N SER A 281 -20.71 -6.20 19.39
CA SER A 281 -21.42 -5.52 18.30
C SER A 281 -20.45 -4.97 17.24
N THR A 282 -19.35 -4.36 17.65
CA THR A 282 -18.32 -3.85 16.74
C THR A 282 -17.63 -4.99 15.98
N LEU A 283 -17.30 -6.10 16.63
CA LEU A 283 -16.74 -7.28 15.96
C LEU A 283 -17.69 -7.85 14.91
N ASN A 284 -18.99 -7.92 15.18
CA ASN A 284 -19.97 -8.37 14.19
C ASN A 284 -19.99 -7.45 12.96
N LEU A 285 -19.92 -6.13 13.17
CA LEU A 285 -19.82 -5.18 12.06
C LEU A 285 -18.53 -5.37 11.27
N LEU A 286 -17.38 -5.50 11.94
CA LEU A 286 -16.09 -5.71 11.27
C LEU A 286 -16.05 -7.04 10.51
N TYR A 287 -16.60 -8.11 11.09
CA TYR A 287 -16.73 -9.42 10.46
C TYR A 287 -17.54 -9.33 9.16
N ASN A 288 -18.66 -8.60 9.19
CA ASN A 288 -19.50 -8.38 8.01
C ASN A 288 -18.82 -7.54 6.91
N ASN A 289 -17.74 -6.83 7.22
CA ASN A 289 -16.95 -6.07 6.24
C ASN A 289 -15.68 -6.80 5.78
N LEU A 290 -15.42 -8.04 6.21
CA LEU A 290 -14.24 -8.79 5.76
C LEU A 290 -14.22 -9.03 4.25
N ASN A 291 -15.40 -9.12 3.63
CA ASN A 291 -15.57 -9.23 2.17
C ASN A 291 -15.07 -8.00 1.40
N GLU A 292 -14.88 -6.86 2.07
CA GLU A 292 -14.26 -5.66 1.48
C GLU A 292 -12.74 -5.81 1.34
N ILE A 293 -12.12 -6.75 2.06
CA ILE A 293 -10.71 -7.12 1.85
C ILE A 293 -10.62 -7.99 0.59
N LYS A 294 -10.50 -7.33 -0.55
CA LYS A 294 -10.32 -7.97 -1.86
C LYS A 294 -9.40 -7.15 -2.74
N THR A 295 -8.68 -7.85 -3.60
CA THR A 295 -7.88 -7.22 -4.67
C THR A 295 -8.76 -6.24 -5.44
N PRO A 296 -8.30 -5.00 -5.68
CA PRO A 296 -9.06 -4.05 -6.47
C PRO A 296 -9.30 -4.56 -7.89
N ASP A 297 -10.31 -4.03 -8.57
CA ASP A 297 -10.57 -4.35 -9.98
C ASP A 297 -9.54 -3.64 -10.88
N LEU A 298 -8.37 -4.24 -10.94
CA LEU A 298 -7.18 -3.69 -11.55
C LEU A 298 -7.19 -3.90 -13.06
N ASP A 299 -7.00 -2.81 -13.81
CA ASP A 299 -6.82 -2.91 -15.25
C ASP A 299 -5.56 -3.74 -15.57
N SER A 300 -5.63 -4.47 -16.69
CA SER A 300 -4.47 -5.15 -17.25
C SER A 300 -3.41 -4.14 -17.64
N LEU A 301 -2.15 -4.46 -17.35
CA LEU A 301 -1.02 -3.63 -17.78
C LEU A 301 -0.74 -3.88 -19.25
N ASP A 302 -0.81 -2.86 -20.12
CA ASP A 302 -0.63 -3.03 -21.58
C ASP A 302 0.35 -2.02 -22.22
#